data_AF-A1TJE8-F1
#
_entry.id   AF-A1TJE8-F1
#
_cell.length_a   1.000
_cell.length_b   1.000
_cell.length_c   1.000
_cell.angle_alpha   90.00
_cell.angle_beta   90.00
_cell.angle_gamma   90.00
#
_symmetry.space_group_name_H-M   'P 1'
#
loop_
_entity.id
_entity.type
_entity.pdbx_description
1 polymer ?
#
loop_
_entity_poly.entity_id
_entity_poly.type
_entity_poly.pdbx_seq_one_letter_code
_entity_poly.pdbx_strand_id
1 'polypeptide(L)'
;MDETQLPDDPVAALAVRLVEALRDDRLDEAETLLDEMNALSPETEEHLIFPVLIAIQRGYITEALQYLNTLGEDTAPELKALCLNILGDPTWHYHAQQCLESDDPHVRKAMRQLLQMEPEDEPAALAA
;
A
#
# COMPACT_ATOMS: atom_id res chain seq x y z
N MET A 1 17.72 -21.08 -0.12
CA MET A 1 17.40 -19.64 -0.19
C MET A 1 18.08 -19.20 -1.46
N ASP A 2 17.32 -18.93 -2.51
CA ASP A 2 17.87 -18.53 -3.81
C ASP A 2 18.10 -17.02 -3.75
N GLU A 3 19.36 -16.61 -3.92
CA GLU A 3 19.80 -15.22 -3.91
C GLU A 3 19.34 -14.53 -5.19
N THR A 4 18.22 -13.82 -5.09
CA THR A 4 18.04 -12.46 -5.65
C THR A 4 18.56 -12.25 -7.08
N GLN A 5 17.94 -12.90 -8.07
CA GLN A 5 17.97 -12.35 -9.44
C GLN A 5 17.05 -11.11 -9.43
N LEU A 6 17.63 -9.92 -9.28
CA LEU A 6 16.89 -8.67 -9.49
C LEU A 6 16.27 -8.70 -10.89
N PRO A 7 15.04 -8.16 -11.06
CA PRO A 7 14.43 -8.01 -12.37
C PRO A 7 15.38 -7.31 -13.34
N ASP A 8 15.40 -7.74 -14.60
CA ASP A 8 16.15 -7.04 -15.66
C ASP A 8 15.57 -5.64 -15.94
N ASP A 9 14.31 -5.41 -15.57
CA ASP A 9 13.66 -4.10 -15.60
C ASP A 9 14.12 -3.24 -14.41
N PRO A 10 14.78 -2.09 -14.67
CA PRO A 10 15.27 -1.23 -13.60
C PRO A 10 14.17 -0.68 -12.68
N VAL A 11 12.95 -0.44 -13.19
CA VAL A 11 11.83 0.02 -12.35
C VAL A 11 11.40 -1.08 -11.38
N ALA A 12 11.23 -2.31 -11.88
CA ALA A 12 10.90 -3.45 -11.06
C ALA A 12 11.99 -3.77 -10.01
N ALA A 13 13.28 -3.61 -10.37
CA ALA A 13 14.39 -3.77 -9.44
C ALA A 13 14.36 -2.72 -8.30
N LEU A 14 14.03 -1.47 -8.61
CA LEU A 14 13.83 -0.42 -7.61
C LEU A 14 12.63 -0.71 -6.71
N ALA A 15 11.51 -1.17 -7.27
CA ALA A 15 10.31 -1.53 -6.50
C ALA A 15 10.59 -2.66 -5.49
N VAL A 16 11.36 -3.69 -5.86
CA VAL A 16 11.76 -4.76 -4.94
C VAL A 16 12.59 -4.20 -3.77
N ARG A 17 13.60 -3.39 -4.07
CA ARG A 17 14.46 -2.76 -3.05
C ARG A 17 13.68 -1.80 -2.14
N LEU A 18 12.70 -1.07 -2.70
CA LEU A 18 11.81 -0.19 -1.95
C LEU A 18 11.00 -0.98 -0.93
N VAL A 19 10.40 -2.11 -1.35
CA VAL A 19 9.66 -2.99 -0.45
C VAL A 19 10.56 -3.60 0.63
N GLU A 20 11.80 -3.97 0.29
CA GLU A 20 12.78 -4.43 1.29
C GLU A 20 13.11 -3.35 2.31
N ALA A 21 13.39 -2.12 1.85
CA ALA A 21 13.66 -0.99 2.73
C ALA A 21 12.49 -0.69 3.68
N LEU A 22 11.25 -0.72 3.17
CA LEU A 22 10.03 -0.55 3.97
C LEU A 22 9.80 -1.67 5.00
N ARG A 23 10.21 -2.91 4.69
CA ARG A 23 10.12 -4.04 5.63
C ARG A 23 11.14 -3.93 6.76
N ASP A 24 12.32 -3.39 6.45
CA ASP A 24 13.43 -3.23 7.38
C ASP A 24 13.40 -1.88 8.13
N ASP A 25 12.34 -1.08 7.98
CA ASP A 25 12.18 0.26 8.57
C ASP A 25 13.29 1.25 8.17
N ARG A 26 13.87 1.05 6.98
CA ARG A 26 14.91 1.92 6.39
C ARG A 26 14.25 3.06 5.60
N LEU A 27 13.58 3.97 6.30
CA LEU A 27 12.66 4.94 5.70
C LEU A 27 13.34 5.99 4.80
N ASP A 28 14.53 6.46 5.16
CA ASP A 28 15.28 7.42 4.32
C ASP A 28 15.73 6.77 2.99
N GLU A 29 16.07 5.48 3.03
CA GLU A 29 16.40 4.71 1.82
C GLU A 29 15.15 4.44 0.99
N ALA A 30 14.03 4.07 1.62
CA ALA A 30 12.76 3.89 0.93
C ALA A 30 12.32 5.15 0.18
N GLU A 31 12.44 6.32 0.80
CA GLU A 31 12.12 7.60 0.15
C GLU A 31 13.02 7.89 -1.05
N THR A 32 14.34 7.67 -0.89
CA THR A 32 15.30 7.82 -2.01
C THR A 32 14.98 6.88 -3.17
N LEU A 33 14.64 5.63 -2.88
CA LEU A 33 14.29 4.62 -3.90
C LEU A 33 12.98 4.96 -4.63
N LEU A 34 11.99 5.51 -3.91
CA LEU A 34 10.75 5.97 -4.50
C LEU A 34 10.98 7.15 -5.45
N ASP A 35 11.80 8.12 -5.05
CA ASP A 35 12.17 9.26 -5.90
C ASP A 35 12.92 8.81 -7.17
N GLU A 36 13.86 7.87 -7.04
CA GLU A 36 14.56 7.27 -8.18
C GLU A 36 13.59 6.53 -9.12
N MET A 37 12.63 5.79 -8.55
CA MET A 37 11.64 5.04 -9.33
C MET A 37 10.74 5.99 -10.14
N ASN A 38 10.21 7.05 -9.50
CA ASN A 38 9.37 8.05 -10.16
C ASN A 38 10.13 8.86 -11.21
N ALA A 39 11.41 9.18 -10.96
CA ALA A 39 12.26 9.84 -11.95
C ALA A 39 12.51 8.98 -13.20
N LEU A 40 12.57 7.67 -13.03
CA LEU A 40 12.76 6.71 -14.13
C LEU A 40 11.45 6.44 -14.89
N SER A 41 10.33 6.33 -14.18
CA SER A 41 9.00 6.10 -14.76
C SER A 41 7.93 6.94 -14.04
N PRO A 42 7.58 8.14 -14.52
CA PRO A 42 6.66 9.05 -13.83
C PRO A 42 5.25 8.49 -13.58
N GLU A 43 4.82 7.49 -14.35
CA GLU A 43 3.56 6.77 -14.13
C GLU A 43 3.52 6.04 -12.77
N THR A 44 4.67 5.74 -12.16
CA THR A 44 4.70 5.13 -10.82
C THR A 44 4.27 6.08 -9.71
N GLU A 45 4.14 7.39 -9.96
CA GLU A 45 3.56 8.35 -9.02
C GLU A 45 2.10 8.02 -8.68
N GLU A 46 1.40 7.28 -9.55
CA GLU A 46 0.03 6.79 -9.29
C GLU A 46 -0.01 5.70 -8.20
N HIS A 47 1.13 5.10 -7.84
CA HIS A 47 1.23 4.09 -6.79
C HIS A 47 1.30 4.71 -5.39
N LEU A 48 0.19 5.32 -4.96
CA LEU A 48 0.04 6.05 -3.70
C LEU A 48 0.37 5.24 -2.44
N ILE A 49 0.35 3.90 -2.51
CA ILE A 49 0.68 3.01 -1.39
C ILE A 49 2.07 3.30 -0.80
N PHE A 50 3.08 3.55 -1.63
CA PHE A 50 4.45 3.75 -1.15
C PHE A 50 4.63 5.03 -0.34
N PRO A 51 4.29 6.23 -0.84
CA PRO A 51 4.43 7.46 -0.05
C PRO A 51 3.56 7.44 1.21
N VAL A 52 2.38 6.82 1.16
CA VAL A 52 1.51 6.68 2.34
C VAL A 52 2.11 5.75 3.39
N LEU A 53 2.65 4.59 3.00
CA LEU A 53 3.30 3.68 3.94
C LEU A 53 4.54 4.29 4.59
N ILE A 54 5.37 5.00 3.82
CA ILE A 54 6.52 5.75 4.36
C ILE A 54 6.04 6.75 5.42
N ALA A 55 5.03 7.56 5.10
CA ALA A 55 4.49 8.54 6.03
C ALA A 55 3.91 7.89 7.30
N ILE A 56 3.20 6.77 7.17
CA ILE A 56 2.68 6.02 8.32
C ILE A 56 3.81 5.51 9.22
N GLN A 57 4.84 4.89 8.65
CA GLN A 57 5.97 4.36 9.41
C GLN A 57 6.78 5.47 10.10
N ARG A 58 6.86 6.67 9.48
CA ARG A 58 7.45 7.86 10.12
C ARG A 58 6.57 8.51 11.20
N GLY A 59 5.32 8.07 11.37
CA GLY A 59 4.36 8.65 12.32
C GLY A 59 3.61 9.88 11.81
N TYR A 60 3.67 10.16 10.51
CA TYR A 60 2.99 11.29 9.83
C TYR A 60 1.63 10.88 9.24
N ILE A 61 0.83 10.16 10.04
CA ILE A 61 -0.45 9.58 9.57
C ILE A 61 -1.46 10.67 9.20
N THR A 62 -1.45 11.80 9.92
CA THR A 62 -2.39 12.90 9.66
C THR A 62 -2.06 13.59 8.33
N GLU A 63 -0.77 13.80 8.06
CA GLU A 63 -0.26 14.37 6.82
C GLU A 63 -0.55 13.46 5.62
N ALA A 64 -0.37 12.14 5.79
CA ALA A 64 -0.73 11.15 4.77
C ALA A 64 -2.23 11.22 4.42
N LEU A 65 -3.10 11.28 5.45
CA LEU A 65 -4.53 11.41 5.25
C LEU A 65 -4.92 12.74 4.58
N GLN A 66 -4.29 13.85 4.99
CA GLN A 66 -4.50 15.16 4.36
C GLN A 66 -4.12 15.12 2.88
N TYR A 67 -2.96 14.55 2.55
CA TYR A 67 -2.53 14.36 1.18
C TYR A 67 -3.57 13.57 0.37
N LEU A 68 -4.00 12.40 0.84
CA LEU A 68 -5.03 11.58 0.17
C LEU A 68 -6.33 12.36 -0.05
N ASN A 69 -6.74 13.19 0.90
CA ASN A 69 -7.95 14.00 0.77
C ASN A 69 -7.82 15.11 -0.29
N THR A 70 -6.61 15.59 -0.58
CA THR A 70 -6.39 16.56 -1.68
C THR A 70 -6.54 15.95 -3.06
N LEU A 71 -6.42 14.62 -3.20
CA LEU A 71 -6.50 13.91 -4.47
C LEU A 71 -7.94 13.58 -4.90
N GLY A 72 -8.93 13.79 -4.03
CA GLY A 72 -10.34 13.51 -4.29
C GLY A 72 -10.98 12.59 -3.24
N GLU A 73 -12.32 12.62 -3.16
CA GLU A 73 -13.08 11.86 -2.15
C GLU A 73 -12.97 10.34 -2.36
N ASP A 74 -13.04 9.89 -3.61
CA ASP A 74 -13.01 8.47 -3.98
C ASP A 74 -11.59 7.92 -4.24
N THR A 75 -10.55 8.75 -4.05
CA THR A 75 -9.16 8.33 -4.28
C THR A 75 -8.65 7.44 -3.16
N ALA A 76 -8.15 6.26 -3.51
CA ALA A 76 -7.50 5.27 -2.62
C ALA A 76 -8.22 5.07 -1.27
N PRO A 77 -9.51 4.68 -1.28
CA PRO A 77 -10.30 4.49 -0.06
C PRO A 77 -9.66 3.49 0.91
N GLU A 78 -8.92 2.50 0.42
CA GLU A 78 -8.17 1.53 1.23
C GLU A 78 -7.05 2.18 2.06
N LEU A 79 -6.37 3.18 1.50
CA LEU A 79 -5.33 3.93 2.21
C LEU A 79 -5.92 4.89 3.23
N LYS A 80 -7.06 5.52 2.90
CA LYS A 80 -7.82 6.34 3.86
C LYS A 80 -8.32 5.50 5.03
N ALA A 81 -8.86 4.31 4.76
CA ALA A 81 -9.29 3.38 5.78
C ALA A 81 -8.14 3.01 6.73
N LEU A 82 -6.95 2.73 6.19
CA LEU A 82 -5.77 2.44 6.99
C LEU A 82 -5.36 3.61 7.89
N CYS A 83 -5.25 4.83 7.34
CA CYS A 83 -4.89 6.02 8.12
C CYS A 83 -5.92 6.31 9.22
N LEU A 84 -7.21 6.29 8.89
CA LEU A 84 -8.29 6.56 9.85
C LEU A 84 -8.36 5.50 10.95
N ASN A 85 -8.11 4.22 10.61
CA ASN A 85 -8.05 3.15 11.59
C ASN A 85 -6.92 3.37 12.60
N ILE A 86 -5.72 3.73 12.13
CA ILE A 86 -4.57 4.04 13.00
C ILE A 86 -4.87 5.24 13.90
N LEU A 87 -5.55 6.27 13.38
CA LEU A 87 -5.96 7.45 14.13
C LEU A 87 -7.13 7.19 15.10
N GLY A 88 -7.77 6.02 15.03
CA GLY A 88 -8.94 5.67 15.84
C GLY A 88 -10.23 6.37 15.40
N ASP A 89 -10.28 6.94 14.18
CA ASP A 89 -11.48 7.60 13.66
C ASP A 89 -12.47 6.54 13.12
N PRO A 90 -13.68 6.42 13.67
CA PRO A 90 -14.62 5.36 13.32
C PRO A 90 -15.08 5.39 11.85
N THR A 91 -14.89 6.50 11.14
CA THR A 91 -15.21 6.61 9.71
C THR A 91 -14.35 5.67 8.84
N TRP A 92 -13.27 5.11 9.38
CA TRP A 92 -12.48 4.08 8.69
C TRP A 92 -13.32 2.90 8.19
N HIS A 93 -14.38 2.53 8.91
CA HIS A 93 -15.26 1.42 8.52
C HIS A 93 -15.97 1.69 7.20
N TYR A 94 -16.39 2.93 6.93
CA TYR A 94 -17.05 3.31 5.69
C TYR A 94 -16.12 3.07 4.50
N HIS A 95 -14.90 3.57 4.59
CA HIS A 95 -13.90 3.41 3.53
C HIS A 95 -13.47 1.94 3.35
N ALA A 96 -13.30 1.18 4.44
CA ALA A 96 -12.99 -0.24 4.35
C ALA A 96 -14.11 -1.05 3.68
N GLN A 97 -15.39 -0.71 3.94
CA GLN A 97 -16.54 -1.35 3.30
C GLN A 97 -16.61 -1.08 1.80
N GLN A 98 -16.30 0.13 1.34
CA GLN A 98 -16.23 0.47 -0.09
C GLN A 98 -15.23 -0.42 -0.85
N CYS A 99 -14.22 -0.94 -0.17
CA CYS A 99 -13.15 -1.72 -0.76
C CYS A 99 -13.39 -3.25 -0.75
N LEU A 100 -14.50 -3.73 -0.17
CA LEU A 100 -14.81 -5.16 -0.10
C LEU A 100 -15.03 -5.80 -1.48
N GLU A 101 -15.41 -4.99 -2.47
CA GLU A 101 -15.62 -5.38 -3.87
C GLU A 101 -14.53 -4.82 -4.80
N SER A 102 -13.41 -4.33 -4.27
CA SER A 102 -12.29 -3.82 -5.08
C SER A 102 -11.84 -4.85 -6.13
N ASP A 103 -11.46 -4.41 -7.32
CA ASP A 103 -10.90 -5.29 -8.35
C ASP A 103 -9.57 -5.94 -7.90
N ASP A 104 -8.83 -5.28 -7.01
CA ASP A 104 -7.59 -5.80 -6.45
C ASP A 104 -7.86 -6.83 -5.33
N PRO A 105 -7.50 -8.13 -5.52
CA PRO A 105 -7.70 -9.16 -4.51
C PRO A 105 -6.93 -8.91 -3.21
N HIS A 106 -5.78 -8.24 -3.26
CA HIS A 106 -4.99 -7.90 -2.08
C HIS A 106 -5.68 -6.83 -1.24
N VAL A 107 -6.26 -5.81 -1.89
CA VAL A 107 -7.08 -4.80 -1.22
C VAL A 107 -8.29 -5.44 -0.56
N ARG A 108 -9.04 -6.28 -1.27
CA ARG A 108 -10.18 -7.01 -0.67
C ARG A 108 -9.78 -7.82 0.55
N LYS A 109 -8.67 -8.57 0.46
CA LYS A 109 -8.15 -9.39 1.57
C LYS A 109 -7.76 -8.54 2.76
N ALA A 110 -7.00 -7.46 2.54
CA ALA A 110 -6.57 -6.55 3.60
C ALA A 110 -7.75 -5.88 4.31
N MET A 111 -8.76 -5.45 3.56
CA MET A 111 -9.93 -4.76 4.13
C MET A 111 -10.83 -5.69 4.93
N ARG A 112 -11.02 -6.95 4.48
CA ARG A 112 -11.70 -7.97 5.29
C ARG A 112 -10.97 -8.27 6.59
N GLN A 113 -9.64 -8.36 6.56
CA GLN A 113 -8.82 -8.54 7.76
C GLN A 113 -8.95 -7.34 8.71
N LEU A 114 -8.91 -6.12 8.17
CA LEU A 114 -9.09 -4.89 8.95
C LEU A 114 -10.47 -4.84 9.62
N LEU A 115 -11.51 -5.27 8.91
CA LEU A 115 -12.89 -5.40 9.40
C LEU A 115 -13.13 -6.63 10.29
N GLN A 116 -12.11 -7.47 10.52
CA GLN A 116 -12.20 -8.71 11.28
C GLN A 116 -13.28 -9.67 10.76
N MET A 117 -13.47 -9.70 9.44
CA MET A 117 -14.37 -10.65 8.77
C MET A 117 -13.68 -12.01 8.61
N GLU A 118 -14.48 -13.08 8.56
CA GLU A 118 -13.94 -14.41 8.22
C GLU A 118 -13.31 -14.36 6.81
N PRO A 119 -12.17 -15.06 6.59
CA PRO A 119 -11.55 -15.12 5.28
C PRO A 119 -12.55 -15.72 4.27
N GLU A 120 -12.67 -15.12 3.09
CA GLU A 120 -13.25 -15.83 1.97
C GLU A 120 -12.41 -17.08 1.75
N ASP A 121 -13.04 -18.25 1.74
CA ASP A 121 -12.39 -19.50 1.34
C ASP A 121 -11.61 -19.24 0.05
N GLU A 122 -10.27 -19.19 0.15
CA GLU A 122 -9.42 -19.11 -1.03
C GLU A 122 -9.82 -20.31 -1.89
N PRO A 123 -10.31 -20.13 -3.14
CA PRO A 123 -10.57 -21.28 -3.99
C PRO A 123 -9.25 -22.02 -4.11
N ALA A 124 -9.22 -23.24 -3.55
CA ALA A 124 -8.03 -24.07 -3.46
C ALA A 124 -7.27 -23.97 -4.79
N ALA A 125 -6.12 -23.29 -4.77
CA ALA A 125 -5.25 -23.21 -5.91
C ALA A 125 -4.95 -24.66 -6.33
N LEU A 126 -5.32 -24.98 -7.56
CA LEU A 126 -5.28 -26.27 -8.24
C LEU A 126 -4.50 -27.38 -7.53
N ALA A 127 -5.22 -28.39 -7.03
CA ALA A 127 -4.71 -29.75 -7.08
C ALA A 127 -4.86 -30.26 -8.53
N ALA A 128 -3.81 -30.10 -9.36
CA ALA A 128 -3.51 -30.93 -10.53
C ALA A 128 -2.15 -30.56 -11.13
#